data_AF-A0A6L6JFH6-F1
#
_entry.id   AF-A0A6L6JFH6-F1
#
_cell.length_a   1.000
_cell.length_b   1.000
_cell.length_c   1.000
_cell.angle_alpha   90.00
_cell.angle_beta   90.00
_cell.angle_gamma   90.00
#
_symmetry.space_group_name_H-M   'P 1'
#
loop_
_entity.id
_entity.type
_entity.pdbx_description
1 polymer ?
#
loop_
_entity_poly.entity_id
_entity_poly.type
_entity_poly.pdbx_seq_one_letter_code
_entity_poly.pdbx_strand_id
1 'polypeptide(L)'
;MPQPATLFLSNIEPVLGSVEPTPTGYTFALERMILPEGEMPRDNVASLVVEGSPEQRVHLENVNVARVEEQSNMDLFRGRIILRSENAPQP
;
A
#
# COMPACT_ATOMS: atom_id res chain seq x y z
N MET A 1 -0.15 -8.39 -15.57
CA MET A 1 0.17 -6.99 -15.89
C MET A 1 -0.20 -6.14 -14.69
N PRO A 2 0.58 -5.11 -14.34
CA PRO A 2 0.23 -4.18 -13.27
C PRO A 2 -1.10 -3.48 -13.56
N GLN A 3 -1.94 -3.32 -12.55
CA GLN A 3 -3.23 -2.62 -12.62
C GLN A 3 -3.20 -1.38 -11.72
N PRO A 4 -3.71 -0.22 -12.17
CA PRO A 4 -3.81 0.95 -11.31
C PRO A 4 -4.65 0.66 -10.06
N ALA A 5 -4.18 1.16 -8.92
CA ALA A 5 -4.86 0.95 -7.65
C ALA A 5 -4.59 2.09 -6.66
N THR A 6 -5.52 2.24 -5.73
CA THR A 6 -5.41 3.16 -4.60
C THR A 6 -5.45 2.37 -3.30
N LEU A 7 -4.45 2.57 -2.46
CA LEU A 7 -4.34 1.97 -1.12
C LEU A 7 -4.71 3.01 -0.06
N PHE A 8 -5.67 2.66 0.79
CA PHE A 8 -6.13 3.48 1.90
C PHE A 8 -5.57 2.90 3.20
N LEU A 9 -4.69 3.68 3.82
CA LEU A 9 -4.03 3.38 5.07
C LEU A 9 -4.57 4.29 6.18
N SER A 10 -4.59 3.82 7.42
CA SER A 10 -5.08 4.60 8.55
C SER A 10 -4.30 5.91 8.71
N ASN A 11 -5.03 7.03 8.89
CA ASN A 11 -4.48 8.35 9.22
C ASN A 11 -3.45 8.93 8.24
N ILE A 12 -3.43 8.46 7.00
CA ILE A 12 -2.61 9.05 5.92
C ILE A 12 -3.44 9.27 4.66
N GLU A 13 -2.92 10.10 3.76
CA GLU A 13 -3.56 10.31 2.46
C GLU A 13 -3.57 9.01 1.63
N PRO A 14 -4.60 8.80 0.77
CA PRO A 14 -4.64 7.66 -0.11
C PRO A 14 -3.39 7.55 -0.98
N VAL A 15 -2.81 6.36 -1.03
CA VAL A 15 -1.58 6.08 -1.76
C VAL A 15 -1.92 5.58 -3.15
N LEU A 16 -1.46 6.30 -4.17
CA LEU A 16 -1.63 5.89 -5.56
C LEU A 16 -0.48 4.96 -5.98
N GLY A 17 -0.83 3.94 -6.74
CA GLY A 17 0.15 2.98 -7.23
C GLY A 17 -0.43 2.00 -8.24
N SER A 18 0.26 0.88 -8.36
CA SER A 18 -0.17 -0.24 -9.18
C SER A 18 -0.05 -1.56 -8.43
N VAL A 19 -0.91 -2.51 -8.75
CA VAL A 19 -0.90 -3.86 -8.17
C VAL A 19 -0.60 -4.92 -9.21
N GLU A 20 0.19 -5.90 -8.80
CA GLU A 20 0.27 -7.19 -9.48
C GLU A 20 -0.41 -8.26 -8.60
N PRO A 21 -1.39 -9.02 -9.11
CA PRO A 21 -2.03 -10.07 -8.35
C PRO A 21 -1.05 -11.22 -8.05
N THR A 22 -1.19 -11.79 -6.87
CA THR A 22 -0.43 -12.95 -6.38
C THR A 22 -1.40 -14.03 -5.91
N PRO A 23 -0.96 -15.27 -5.66
CA PRO A 23 -1.86 -16.34 -5.18
C PRO A 23 -2.61 -16.01 -3.88
N THR A 24 -2.05 -15.14 -3.02
CA THR A 24 -2.60 -14.82 -1.70
C THR A 24 -3.03 -13.35 -1.55
N GLY A 25 -2.98 -12.55 -2.62
CA GLY A 25 -3.30 -11.13 -2.57
C GLY A 25 -2.63 -10.34 -3.68
N TYR A 26 -1.86 -9.31 -3.35
CA TYR A 26 -1.28 -8.36 -4.30
C TYR A 26 0.13 -7.90 -3.90
N THR A 27 0.97 -7.62 -4.88
CA THR A 27 2.14 -6.76 -4.70
C THR A 27 1.79 -5.35 -5.14
N PHE A 28 1.76 -4.40 -4.21
CA PHE A 28 1.45 -2.99 -4.45
C PHE A 28 2.75 -2.20 -4.63
N ALA A 29 2.98 -1.66 -5.82
CA ALA A 29 4.05 -0.71 -6.09
C ALA A 29 3.52 0.72 -5.91
N LEU A 30 4.09 1.47 -4.96
CA LEU A 30 3.71 2.85 -4.70
C LEU A 30 4.71 3.83 -5.31
N GLU A 31 4.17 4.81 -6.03
CA GLU A 31 4.95 5.86 -6.69
C GLU A 31 5.15 7.08 -5.80
N ARG A 32 4.22 7.32 -4.87
CA ARG A 32 4.26 8.46 -3.98
C ARG A 32 3.45 8.20 -2.73
N MET A 33 4.08 8.29 -1.56
CA MET A 33 3.42 8.25 -0.27
C MET A 33 4.05 9.29 0.66
N ILE A 34 3.22 9.98 1.42
CA ILE A 34 3.65 10.91 2.47
C ILE A 34 3.30 10.26 3.80
N LEU A 35 4.31 10.02 4.64
CA LEU A 35 4.11 9.47 5.97
C LEU A 35 4.16 10.59 7.01
N PRO A 36 3.14 10.72 7.88
CA PRO A 36 3.22 11.62 9.03
C PRO A 36 4.33 11.12 9.96
N GLU A 37 5.24 12.02 10.35
CA GLU A 37 6.38 11.72 11.22
C GLU A 37 7.37 10.67 10.66
N GLY A 38 7.24 10.31 9.37
CA GLY A 38 8.09 9.30 8.73
C GLY A 38 7.79 7.86 9.15
N GLU A 39 6.72 7.61 9.91
CA GLU A 39 6.34 6.28 10.39
C GLU A 39 5.18 5.69 9.57
N MET A 40 5.27 4.39 9.27
CA MET A 40 4.13 3.65 8.74
C MET A 40 3.05 3.50 9.82
N PRO A 41 1.75 3.58 9.46
CA PRO A 41 0.67 3.25 10.39
C PRO A 41 0.89 1.87 11.01
N ARG A 42 0.66 1.78 12.33
CA ARG A 42 0.82 0.52 13.09
C ARG A 42 -0.24 -0.52 12.77
N ASP A 43 -1.34 -0.09 12.13
CA ASP A 43 -2.42 -0.97 11.70
C ASP A 43 -1.94 -1.82 10.52
N ASN A 44 -2.05 -3.14 10.66
CA ASN A 44 -1.74 -4.09 9.60
C ASN A 44 -2.93 -4.32 8.65
N VAL A 45 -3.98 -3.49 8.72
CA VAL A 45 -5.19 -3.59 7.88
C VAL A 45 -5.28 -2.35 7.01
N ALA A 46 -5.64 -2.55 5.74
CA ALA A 46 -5.83 -1.50 4.76
C ALA A 46 -7.04 -1.81 3.85
N SER A 47 -7.53 -0.78 3.17
CA SER A 47 -8.49 -0.92 2.08
C SER A 47 -7.78 -0.73 0.74
N LEU A 48 -8.04 -1.60 -0.22
CA LEU A 48 -7.47 -1.55 -1.57
C LEU A 48 -8.60 -1.40 -2.59
N VAL A 49 -8.47 -0.40 -3.46
CA VAL A 49 -9.34 -0.21 -4.64
C VAL A 49 -8.50 -0.44 -5.88
N VAL A 50 -8.75 -1.52 -6.60
CA VAL A 50 -8.14 -1.80 -7.91
C VAL A 50 -9.09 -1.28 -8.98
N GLU A 51 -8.56 -0.62 -10.02
CA GLU A 51 -9.40 -0.06 -11.08
C GLU A 51 -10.32 -1.13 -11.69
N GLY A 52 -11.62 -0.85 -11.74
CA GLY A 52 -12.65 -1.79 -12.23
C GLY A 52 -13.07 -2.89 -11.26
N SER A 53 -12.54 -2.92 -10.03
CA SER A 53 -12.91 -3.87 -8.97
C SER A 53 -13.58 -3.18 -7.77
N PRO A 54 -14.41 -3.87 -7.00
CA PRO A 54 -14.92 -3.34 -5.73
C PRO A 54 -13.76 -3.13 -4.72
N GLU A 55 -13.97 -2.23 -3.77
CA GLU A 55 -13.08 -2.07 -2.63
C GLU A 55 -12.98 -3.36 -1.82
N GLN A 56 -11.78 -3.70 -1.38
CA GLN A 56 -11.50 -4.91 -0.61
C GLN A 56 -10.58 -4.62 0.56
N ARG A 57 -10.77 -5.36 1.66
CA ARG A 57 -9.87 -5.33 2.81
C ARG A 57 -8.67 -6.24 2.59
N VAL A 58 -7.50 -5.73 2.95
CA VAL A 58 -6.22 -6.42 2.83
C VAL A 58 -5.37 -6.22 4.09
N HIS A 59 -4.42 -7.12 4.28
CA HIS A 59 -3.42 -7.05 5.33
C HIS A 59 -2.06 -6.64 4.78
N LEU A 60 -1.34 -5.80 5.51
CA LEU A 60 0.04 -5.43 5.22
C LEU A 60 0.97 -6.54 5.74
N GLU A 61 1.60 -7.31 4.86
CA GLU A 61 2.52 -8.39 5.27
C GLU A 61 3.98 -7.94 5.30
N ASN A 62 4.38 -7.17 4.28
CA ASN A 62 5.75 -6.70 4.15
C ASN A 62 5.74 -5.32 3.49
N VAL A 63 6.32 -4.34 4.16
CA VAL A 63 6.41 -2.96 3.69
C VAL A 63 7.88 -2.67 3.42
N ASN A 64 8.22 -2.49 2.15
CA ASN A 64 9.56 -2.12 1.73
C ASN A 64 9.51 -0.80 0.97
N VAL A 65 9.60 0.29 1.72
CA VAL A 65 9.59 1.66 1.21
C VAL A 65 10.86 2.37 1.60
N ALA A 66 11.38 3.17 0.67
CA ALA A 66 12.55 4.01 0.88
C ALA A 66 12.13 5.48 0.75
N ARG A 67 12.70 6.32 1.61
CA ARG A 67 12.59 7.77 1.49
C ARG A 67 13.37 8.21 0.24
N VAL A 68 12.71 8.93 -0.67
CA VAL A 68 13.30 9.40 -1.93
C VAL A 68 13.49 10.90 -1.98
N GLU A 69 12.75 11.67 -1.17
CA GLU A 69 12.86 13.12 -1.09
C GLU A 69 12.49 13.58 0.32
N GLU A 70 13.24 14.54 0.85
CA GLU A 70 12.97 15.22 2.11
C GLU A 70 12.65 16.67 1.77
N GLN A 71 11.39 17.06 1.90
CA GLN A 71 10.95 18.45 1.78
C GLN A 71 10.72 19.02 3.18
N SER A 72 10.88 20.34 3.35
CA SER A 72 10.98 21.02 4.65
C SER A 72 9.91 20.68 5.70
N ASN A 73 8.77 20.08 5.31
CA ASN A 73 7.71 19.59 6.19
C ASN A 73 7.13 18.21 5.78
N MET A 74 7.69 17.51 4.78
CA MET A 74 7.13 16.25 4.26
C MET A 74 8.23 15.34 3.71
N ASP A 75 8.21 14.08 4.13
CA ASP A 75 9.05 13.03 3.55
C ASP A 75 8.28 12.24 2.49
N LEU A 76 8.91 12.07 1.33
CA LEU A 76 8.38 11.33 0.20
C LEU A 76 8.92 9.90 0.20
N PHE A 77 8.03 8.92 0.12
CA PHE A 77 8.38 7.51 0.09
C PHE A 77 7.97 6.84 -1.22
N ARG A 78 8.81 5.89 -1.67
CA ARG A 78 8.59 5.01 -2.82
C ARG A 78 8.95 3.57 -2.47
N GLY A 79 8.26 2.61 -3.07
CA GLY A 79 8.63 1.21 -2.87
C GLY A 79 7.50 0.23 -3.16
N ARG A 80 7.51 -0.87 -2.42
CA ARG A 80 6.57 -1.97 -2.58
C ARG A 80 6.00 -2.43 -1.26
N ILE A 81 4.74 -2.83 -1.28
CA ILE A 81 4.03 -3.41 -0.16
C ILE A 81 3.43 -4.74 -0.61
N ILE A 82 3.64 -5.80 0.16
CA ILE A 82 2.95 -7.07 -0.02
C ILE A 82 1.64 -7.00 0.77
N LEU A 83 0.55 -7.13 0.02
CA LEU A 83 -0.82 -7.10 0.53
C LEU A 83 -1.38 -8.52 0.48
N ARG A 84 -1.90 -9.02 1.60
CA ARG A 84 -2.63 -10.28 1.64
C ARG A 84 -4.12 -10.02 1.68
N SER A 85 -4.91 -10.75 0.88
CA SER A 85 -6.37 -10.66 0.96
C SER A 85 -6.87 -11.18 2.31
N GLU A 86 -7.88 -10.55 2.90
CA GLU A 86 -8.47 -10.95 4.20
C GLU A 86 -8.87 -12.45 4.23
N ASN A 87 -9.33 -12.98 3.09
CA ASN A 87 -9.79 -14.37 2.96
C ASN A 87 -8.71 -15.35 2.42
N ALA A 88 -7.45 -14.93 2.33
CA ALA A 88 -6.39 -15.82 1.84
C ALA A 88 -6.12 -16.95 2.86
N PRO A 89 -5.90 -18.20 2.42
CA PRO A 89 -5.57 -19.29 3.32
C PRO A 89 -4.29 -18.97 4.12
N GLN A 90 -4.34 -19.17 5.44
CA GLN A 90 -3.14 -19.08 6.27
C GLN A 90 -2.25 -20.30 5.99
N PRO A 91 -0.92 -20.11 5.91
CA PRO A 91 0.02 -21.22 5.81
C PRO A 91 0.00 -22.12 7.06
#